data_AF-A0A8J5C932-F1
#
_entry.id   AF-A0A8J5C932-F1
#
_cell.length_a   1.000
_cell.length_b   1.000
_cell.length_c   1.000
_cell.angle_alpha   90.00
_cell.angle_beta   90.00
_cell.angle_gamma   90.00
#
_symmetry.space_group_name_H-M   'P 1'
#
loop_
_entity.id
_entity.type
_entity.pdbx_description
1 polymer ?
#
loop_
_entity_poly.entity_id
_entity_poly.type
_entity_poly.pdbx_seq_one_letter_code
_entity_poly.pdbx_strand_id
1 'polypeptide(L)'
;MKKVQVVVVGAGVVGMSTAVCIAEALPFCTVTVLAERFSPDTTSDVAAGILLPKEIPDIPLERQLRWFKGTFDHLLAITQSPQASEAGVLLSSGFQVFKDVPRSTKPYWADIVFGFRIMTDREMERFPNYKFGQAVTTLKCESLRYLPWLEK
;
A
#
# COMPACT_ATOMS: atom_id res chain seq x y z
N MET A 1 15.17 3.58 34.37
CA MET A 1 15.74 4.28 33.19
C MET A 1 14.70 5.24 32.65
N LYS A 2 15.08 6.48 32.27
CA LYS A 2 14.12 7.42 31.65
C LYS A 2 13.76 6.91 30.26
N LYS A 3 12.47 6.69 29.99
CA LYS A 3 11.99 6.35 28.64
C LYS A 3 12.16 7.56 27.72
N VAL A 4 12.65 7.33 26.50
CA VAL A 4 12.74 8.35 25.46
C VAL A 4 11.32 8.71 25.03
N GLN A 5 10.98 10.00 24.97
CA GLN A 5 9.67 10.47 24.52
C GLN A 5 9.74 10.81 23.05
N VAL A 6 8.91 10.18 22.22
CA VAL A 6 8.84 10.40 20.78
C VAL A 6 7.45 10.91 20.44
N VAL A 7 7.38 12.05 19.75
CA VAL A 7 6.11 12.57 19.21
C VAL A 7 6.10 12.37 17.70
N VAL A 8 5.08 11.69 17.19
CA VAL A 8 4.80 11.57 15.76
C VAL A 8 3.67 12.55 15.42
N VAL A 9 3.93 13.44 14.47
CA VAL A 9 2.94 14.44 14.05
C VAL A 9 2.16 13.93 12.83
N GLY A 10 0.85 13.76 12.99
CA GLY A 10 -0.09 13.31 11.96
C GLY A 10 -0.60 11.88 12.17
N ALA A 11 -1.92 11.69 12.03
CA ALA A 11 -2.61 10.41 12.23
C ALA A 11 -3.14 9.78 10.92
N GLY A 12 -2.56 10.16 9.78
CA GLY A 12 -2.77 9.44 8.51
C GLY A 12 -1.95 8.15 8.44
N VAL A 13 -2.07 7.41 7.34
CA VAL A 13 -1.45 6.07 7.19
C VAL A 13 0.06 6.07 7.43
N VAL A 14 0.76 7.09 6.97
CA VAL A 14 2.22 7.21 7.17
C VAL A 14 2.56 7.50 8.64
N GLY A 15 1.82 8.39 9.29
CA GLY A 15 2.06 8.75 10.70
C GLY A 15 1.76 7.58 11.64
N MET A 16 0.60 6.94 11.49
CA MET A 16 0.21 5.78 12.32
C MET A 16 1.16 4.59 12.13
N SER A 17 1.47 4.21 10.88
CA SER A 17 2.42 3.12 10.63
C SER A 17 3.83 3.42 11.15
N THR A 18 4.29 4.66 11.04
CA THR A 18 5.57 5.09 11.62
C THR A 18 5.55 4.96 13.15
N ALA A 19 4.46 5.38 13.80
CA ALA A 19 4.31 5.27 15.25
C ALA A 19 4.40 3.81 15.73
N VAL A 20 3.70 2.90 15.03
CA VAL A 20 3.78 1.45 15.29
C VAL A 20 5.21 0.94 15.11
N CYS A 21 5.85 1.22 13.97
CA CYS A 21 7.22 0.77 13.72
C CYS A 21 8.21 1.27 14.79
N ILE A 22 8.07 2.52 15.26
CA ILE A 22 8.91 3.06 16.34
C ILE A 22 8.65 2.32 17.65
N ALA A 23 7.38 2.11 18.01
CA ALA A 23 6.99 1.43 19.25
C ALA A 23 7.48 -0.02 19.30
N GLU A 24 7.41 -0.75 18.18
CA GLU A 24 7.88 -2.13 18.05
C GLU A 24 9.41 -2.22 18.03
N ALA A 25 10.08 -1.35 17.28
CA ALA A 25 11.53 -1.40 17.12
C ALA A 25 12.28 -0.88 18.36
N LEU A 26 11.71 0.09 19.08
CA LEU A 26 12.36 0.79 20.19
C LEU A 26 11.54 0.66 21.49
N PRO A 27 11.59 -0.49 22.19
CA PRO A 27 10.76 -0.76 23.38
C PRO A 27 11.07 0.15 24.59
N PHE A 28 12.15 0.92 24.52
CA PHE A 28 12.53 1.93 25.52
C PHE A 28 11.90 3.31 25.27
N CYS A 29 11.15 3.48 24.18
CA CYS A 29 10.45 4.71 23.84
C CYS A 29 9.00 4.70 24.35
N THR A 30 8.47 5.89 24.63
CA THR A 30 7.03 6.16 24.70
C THR A 30 6.68 7.00 23.48
N VAL A 31 5.78 6.49 22.65
CA VAL A 31 5.36 7.16 21.41
C VAL A 31 4.02 7.84 21.66
N THR A 32 3.90 9.11 21.27
CA THR A 32 2.66 9.87 21.28
C THR A 32 2.37 10.36 19.87
N VAL A 33 1.17 10.08 19.36
CA VAL A 33 0.71 10.64 18.09
C VAL A 33 -0.05 11.92 18.39
N LEU A 34 0.37 13.02 17.74
CA LEU A 34 -0.29 14.32 17.81
C LEU A 34 -0.82 14.69 16.43
N ALA A 35 -2.11 14.95 16.31
CA ALA A 35 -2.72 15.34 15.04
C ALA A 35 -3.93 16.25 15.25
N GLU A 36 -4.22 17.10 14.27
CA GLU A 36 -5.48 17.87 14.23
C GLU A 36 -6.68 16.94 13.95
N ARG A 37 -6.48 15.93 13.11
CA ARG A 37 -7.51 14.99 12.65
C ARG A 37 -7.02 13.56 12.75
N PHE A 38 -7.93 12.68 13.11
CA PHE A 38 -7.77 11.23 13.13
C PHE A 38 -8.75 10.61 12.14
N SER A 39 -8.64 9.30 11.88
CA SER A 39 -9.66 8.57 11.13
C SER A 39 -11.04 8.79 11.76
N PRO A 40 -12.10 9.09 10.99
CA PRO A 40 -12.22 8.94 9.54
C PRO A 40 -11.95 10.22 8.72
N ASP A 41 -11.30 11.23 9.28
CA ASP A 41 -11.21 12.58 8.70
C ASP A 41 -9.81 12.94 8.15
N THR A 42 -9.03 11.95 7.75
CA THR A 42 -7.70 12.14 7.13
C THR A 42 -7.74 11.99 5.61
N THR A 43 -6.70 12.45 4.91
CA THR A 43 -6.54 12.16 3.47
C THR A 43 -6.41 10.67 3.17
N SER A 44 -5.94 9.87 4.13
CA SER A 44 -5.86 8.43 3.97
C SER A 44 -7.24 7.78 3.89
N ASP A 45 -8.21 8.28 4.66
CA ASP A 45 -9.58 7.72 4.70
C ASP A 45 -10.33 7.82 3.37
N VAL A 46 -9.99 8.81 2.55
CA VAL A 46 -10.57 8.99 1.20
C VAL A 46 -9.78 8.28 0.10
N ALA A 47 -8.64 7.65 0.42
CA ALA A 47 -7.82 6.96 -0.55
C ALA A 47 -8.50 5.68 -1.05
N ALA A 48 -8.33 5.36 -2.35
CA ALA A 48 -8.89 4.14 -2.93
C ALA A 48 -8.30 2.84 -2.34
N GLY A 49 -7.09 2.90 -1.77
CA GLY A 49 -6.46 1.81 -1.04
C GLY A 49 -5.76 0.74 -1.88
N ILE A 50 -5.82 0.80 -3.21
CA ILE A 50 -5.14 -0.16 -4.10
C ILE A 50 -3.61 0.06 -4.03
N LEU A 51 -2.88 -1.00 -3.70
CA LEU A 51 -1.44 -1.02 -3.68
C LEU A 51 -0.90 -1.20 -5.10
N LEU A 52 -0.70 -0.09 -5.80
CA LEU A 52 -0.13 -0.03 -7.14
C LEU A 52 0.83 1.15 -7.22
N PRO A 53 2.15 0.93 -7.30
CA PRO A 53 3.10 2.01 -7.14
C PRO A 53 3.34 2.72 -8.47
N LYS A 54 3.58 4.03 -8.38
CA LYS A 54 4.09 4.84 -9.48
C LYS A 54 5.56 5.15 -9.21
N GLU A 55 6.35 5.26 -10.27
CA GLU A 55 7.71 5.76 -10.12
C GLU A 55 7.68 7.18 -9.56
N ILE A 56 8.46 7.39 -8.51
CA ILE A 56 8.71 8.68 -7.90
C ILE A 56 9.99 9.24 -8.55
N PRO A 57 9.93 10.38 -9.25
CA PRO A 57 11.12 11.05 -9.76
C PRO A 57 12.13 11.28 -8.63
N ASP A 58 13.42 11.28 -8.97
CA ASP A 58 14.54 11.59 -8.05
C ASP A 58 14.80 10.57 -6.92
N ILE A 59 14.02 9.49 -6.84
CA ILE A 59 14.28 8.37 -5.91
C ILE A 59 14.81 7.17 -6.71
N PRO A 60 15.96 6.59 -6.34
CA PRO A 60 16.48 5.39 -7.01
C PRO A 60 15.46 4.24 -7.00
N LEU A 61 15.27 3.58 -8.15
CA LEU A 61 14.29 2.49 -8.31
C LEU A 61 14.50 1.35 -7.30
N GLU A 62 15.74 1.03 -6.97
CA GLU A 62 16.07 0.04 -5.95
C GLU A 62 15.43 0.39 -4.59
N ARG A 63 15.45 1.67 -4.20
CA ARG A 63 14.85 2.13 -2.95
C ARG A 63 13.32 2.04 -3.01
N GLN A 64 12.72 2.47 -4.12
CA GLN A 64 11.28 2.37 -4.33
C GLN A 64 10.80 0.92 -4.31
N LEU A 65 11.55 0.02 -4.93
CA LEU A 65 11.27 -1.42 -4.94
C LEU A 65 11.37 -2.02 -3.54
N ARG A 66 12.37 -1.63 -2.73
CA ARG A 66 12.47 -2.07 -1.34
C ARG A 66 11.27 -1.63 -0.50
N TRP A 67 10.86 -0.37 -0.61
CA TRP A 67 9.67 0.12 0.10
C TRP A 67 8.41 -0.63 -0.34
N PHE A 68 8.22 -0.76 -1.65
CA PHE A 68 7.07 -1.47 -2.19
C PHE A 68 7.01 -2.92 -1.72
N LYS A 69 8.14 -3.65 -1.80
CA LYS A 69 8.23 -5.03 -1.33
C LYS A 69 7.95 -5.14 0.16
N GLY A 70 8.54 -4.28 0.99
CA GLY A 70 8.30 -4.28 2.44
C GLY A 70 6.83 -4.05 2.78
N THR A 71 6.17 -3.09 2.12
CA THR A 71 4.73 -2.84 2.29
C THR A 71 3.89 -4.01 1.79
N PHE A 72 4.22 -4.59 0.64
CA PHE A 72 3.51 -5.72 0.07
C PHE A 72 3.57 -6.94 0.99
N ASP A 73 4.76 -7.31 1.47
CA ASP A 73 4.96 -8.45 2.36
C ASP A 73 4.20 -8.27 3.68
N HIS A 74 4.24 -7.06 4.27
CA HIS A 74 3.51 -6.73 5.50
C HIS A 74 2.00 -6.88 5.32
N LEU A 75 1.44 -6.24 4.30
CA LEU A 75 0.00 -6.31 4.04
C LEU A 75 -0.44 -7.73 3.65
N LEU A 76 0.39 -8.47 2.91
CA LEU A 76 0.14 -9.87 2.59
C LEU A 76 0.05 -10.73 3.85
N ALA A 77 0.96 -10.55 4.81
CA ALA A 77 0.91 -11.27 6.08
C ALA A 77 -0.40 -10.99 6.84
N ILE A 78 -0.88 -9.75 6.82
CA ILE A 78 -2.19 -9.39 7.39
C ILE A 78 -3.32 -10.14 6.69
N THR A 79 -3.32 -10.23 5.35
CA THR A 79 -4.36 -10.99 4.62
C THR A 79 -4.42 -12.48 4.96
N GLN A 80 -3.30 -13.04 5.41
CA GLN A 80 -3.18 -14.44 5.82
C GLN A 80 -3.52 -14.66 7.29
N SER A 81 -3.82 -13.59 8.03
CA SER A 81 -4.17 -13.63 9.44
C SER A 81 -5.69 -13.59 9.67
N PRO A 82 -6.18 -14.03 10.85
CA PRO A 82 -7.58 -13.85 11.25
C PRO A 82 -8.02 -12.38 11.32
N GLN A 83 -7.08 -11.44 11.40
CA GLN A 83 -7.34 -10.00 11.50
C GLN A 83 -7.55 -9.32 10.15
N ALA A 84 -7.39 -10.03 9.03
CA ALA A 84 -7.49 -9.47 7.67
C ALA A 84 -8.76 -8.63 7.46
N SER A 85 -9.91 -9.17 7.87
CA SER A 85 -11.19 -8.46 7.77
C SER A 85 -11.16 -7.20 8.62
N GLU A 86 -10.82 -7.30 9.90
CA GLU A 86 -10.79 -6.16 10.82
C GLU A 86 -9.88 -5.04 10.32
N ALA A 87 -8.66 -5.38 9.90
CA ALA A 87 -7.67 -4.44 9.36
C ALA A 87 -8.05 -3.88 7.97
N GLY A 88 -9.06 -4.43 7.29
CA GLY A 88 -9.47 -4.00 5.96
C GLY A 88 -8.42 -4.24 4.88
N VAL A 89 -7.64 -5.33 5.01
CA VAL A 89 -6.61 -5.69 4.04
C VAL A 89 -7.04 -6.95 3.29
N LEU A 90 -7.04 -6.90 1.96
CA LEU A 90 -7.48 -8.01 1.10
C LEU A 90 -6.69 -8.09 -0.20
N LEU A 91 -6.66 -9.28 -0.80
CA LEU A 91 -6.17 -9.48 -2.17
C LEU A 91 -7.21 -8.97 -3.18
N SER A 92 -6.74 -8.31 -4.23
CA SER A 92 -7.56 -7.73 -5.29
C SER A 92 -6.94 -8.02 -6.66
N SER A 93 -7.65 -8.80 -7.47
CA SER A 93 -7.32 -9.04 -8.88
C SER A 93 -7.95 -7.97 -9.77
N GLY A 94 -7.21 -7.50 -10.76
CA GLY A 94 -7.71 -6.50 -11.69
C GLY A 94 -6.86 -6.32 -12.94
N PHE A 95 -7.27 -5.33 -13.73
CA PHE A 95 -6.60 -4.95 -14.97
C PHE A 95 -6.13 -3.50 -14.89
N GLN A 96 -4.92 -3.24 -15.37
CA GLN A 96 -4.44 -1.91 -15.70
C GLN A 96 -4.43 -1.76 -17.22
N VAL A 97 -5.26 -0.86 -17.75
CA VAL A 97 -5.44 -0.65 -19.19
C VAL A 97 -4.87 0.70 -19.63
N PHE A 98 -4.30 0.74 -20.83
CA PHE A 98 -3.56 1.88 -21.37
C PHE A 98 -4.05 2.23 -22.78
N LYS A 99 -4.23 3.54 -23.04
CA LYS A 99 -4.66 4.04 -24.35
C LYS A 99 -3.62 3.76 -25.43
N ASP A 100 -2.34 3.75 -25.05
CA ASP A 100 -1.21 3.45 -25.92
C ASP A 100 -0.30 2.43 -25.24
N VAL A 101 0.51 1.71 -26.03
CA VAL A 101 1.47 0.75 -25.52
C VAL A 101 2.56 1.49 -24.73
N PRO A 102 2.75 1.20 -23.42
CA PRO A 102 3.77 1.84 -22.61
C PRO A 102 5.18 1.52 -23.14
N ARG A 103 6.15 2.43 -22.90
CA ARG A 103 7.55 2.22 -23.28
C ARG A 103 8.17 0.98 -22.65
N SER A 104 7.82 0.70 -21.39
CA SER A 104 8.14 -0.55 -20.72
C SER A 104 6.88 -1.34 -20.48
N THR A 105 6.81 -2.55 -21.04
CA THR A 105 5.67 -3.46 -20.87
C THR A 105 5.74 -4.25 -19.56
N LYS A 106 6.92 -4.28 -18.90
CA LYS A 106 7.13 -4.86 -17.57
C LYS A 106 7.53 -3.76 -16.58
N PRO A 107 6.63 -3.33 -15.67
CA PRO A 107 6.98 -2.34 -14.65
C PRO A 107 7.94 -2.92 -13.60
N TYR A 108 8.69 -2.07 -12.92
CA TYR A 108 9.74 -2.48 -11.97
C TYR A 108 9.23 -3.31 -10.78
N TRP A 109 7.94 -3.24 -10.47
CA TRP A 109 7.27 -3.95 -9.38
C TRP A 109 6.58 -5.26 -9.81
N ALA A 110 6.63 -5.60 -11.11
CA ALA A 110 5.91 -6.74 -11.68
C ALA A 110 6.22 -8.09 -11.00
N ASP A 111 7.45 -8.26 -10.52
CA ASP A 111 7.91 -9.51 -9.88
C ASP A 111 7.54 -9.62 -8.39
N ILE A 112 6.99 -8.57 -7.78
CA ILE A 112 6.56 -8.56 -6.38
C ILE A 112 5.08 -8.96 -6.26
N VAL A 113 4.26 -8.53 -7.21
CA VAL A 113 2.82 -8.80 -7.22
C VAL A 113 2.51 -10.21 -7.74
N PHE A 114 1.28 -10.68 -7.53
CA PHE A 114 0.90 -12.02 -7.98
C PHE A 114 0.37 -12.01 -9.41
N GLY A 115 0.86 -12.98 -10.20
CA GLY A 115 0.29 -13.30 -11.50
C GLY A 115 0.36 -12.17 -12.53
N PHE A 116 1.37 -11.29 -12.44
CA PHE A 116 1.56 -10.24 -13.44
C PHE A 116 1.69 -10.85 -14.83
N ARG A 117 0.87 -10.36 -15.77
CA ARG A 117 0.95 -10.73 -17.17
C ARG A 117 0.35 -9.65 -18.05
N ILE A 118 0.68 -9.68 -19.34
CA ILE A 118 -0.05 -8.92 -20.35
C ILE A 118 -1.43 -9.58 -20.54
N MET A 119 -2.45 -8.75 -20.76
CA MET A 119 -3.79 -9.23 -21.07
C MET A 119 -3.84 -9.93 -22.42
N THR A 120 -4.67 -10.96 -22.52
CA THR A 120 -4.93 -11.64 -23.80
C THR A 120 -5.84 -10.79 -24.69
N ASP A 121 -5.85 -11.07 -25.99
CA ASP A 121 -6.74 -10.38 -26.94
C ASP A 121 -8.22 -10.45 -26.51
N ARG A 122 -8.65 -11.63 -26.03
CA ARG A 122 -10.01 -11.84 -25.49
C ARG A 122 -10.31 -10.98 -24.27
N GLU A 123 -9.34 -10.73 -23.41
CA GLU A 123 -9.53 -9.82 -22.27
C GLU A 123 -9.54 -8.36 -22.71
N MET A 124 -8.77 -8.01 -23.75
CA MET A 124 -8.73 -6.68 -24.33
C MET A 124 -10.02 -6.30 -25.07
N GLU A 125 -10.78 -7.26 -25.61
CA GLU A 125 -12.12 -7.02 -26.21
C GLU A 125 -13.08 -6.30 -25.25
N ARG A 126 -12.89 -6.43 -23.93
CA ARG A 126 -13.70 -5.75 -22.90
C ARG A 126 -13.42 -4.24 -22.83
N PHE A 127 -12.31 -3.79 -23.41
CA PHE A 127 -11.79 -2.42 -23.32
C PHE A 127 -11.49 -1.87 -24.72
N PRO A 128 -12.49 -1.68 -25.60
CA PRO A 128 -12.31 -1.42 -27.03
C PRO A 128 -11.55 -0.14 -27.37
N ASN A 129 -11.45 0.81 -26.43
CA ASN A 129 -10.74 2.08 -26.61
C ASN A 129 -9.30 2.07 -26.05
N TYR A 130 -8.78 0.90 -25.68
CA TYR A 130 -7.47 0.72 -25.07
C TYR A 130 -6.62 -0.23 -25.93
N LYS A 131 -5.33 0.08 -26.08
CA LYS A 131 -4.41 -0.66 -26.97
C LYS A 131 -3.53 -1.66 -26.22
N PHE A 132 -3.46 -1.56 -24.89
CA PHE A 132 -2.61 -2.42 -24.08
C PHE A 132 -3.23 -2.61 -22.69
N GLY A 133 -2.99 -3.76 -22.09
CA GLY A 133 -3.49 -4.07 -20.76
C GLY A 133 -2.60 -5.07 -20.03
N GLN A 134 -2.57 -4.95 -18.72
CA GLN A 134 -1.87 -5.86 -17.80
C GLN A 134 -2.87 -6.40 -16.78
N ALA A 135 -2.78 -7.69 -16.50
CA ALA A 135 -3.54 -8.35 -15.44
C ALA A 135 -2.62 -8.58 -14.24
N VAL A 136 -3.14 -8.32 -13.04
CA VAL A 136 -2.38 -8.43 -11.79
C VAL A 136 -3.32 -8.75 -10.62
N THR A 137 -2.83 -9.55 -9.68
CA THR A 137 -3.39 -9.62 -8.32
C THR A 137 -2.46 -8.85 -7.38
N THR A 138 -3.00 -7.80 -6.76
CA THR A 138 -2.29 -6.98 -5.76
C THR A 138 -3.09 -6.93 -4.45
N LEU A 139 -2.73 -6.04 -3.53
CA LEU A 139 -3.41 -5.84 -2.26
C LEU A 139 -4.25 -4.55 -2.30
N LYS A 140 -5.36 -4.55 -1.57
CA LYS A 140 -6.12 -3.36 -1.21
C LYS A 140 -6.08 -3.20 0.31
N CYS A 141 -5.79 -1.99 0.77
CA CYS A 141 -5.80 -1.61 2.17
C CYS A 141 -6.80 -0.46 2.37
N GLU A 142 -7.89 -0.73 3.07
CA GLU A 142 -8.95 0.23 3.34
C GLU A 142 -8.60 1.06 4.57
N SER A 143 -8.12 2.29 4.37
CA SER A 143 -7.62 3.13 5.47
C SER A 143 -8.65 3.40 6.58
N LEU A 144 -9.94 3.51 6.25
CA LEU A 144 -11.03 3.63 7.21
C LEU A 144 -11.11 2.47 8.22
N ARG A 145 -10.53 1.31 7.89
CA ARG A 145 -10.44 0.13 8.75
C ARG A 145 -9.02 -0.06 9.28
N TYR A 146 -8.03 0.15 8.43
CA TYR A 146 -6.62 -0.03 8.75
C TYR A 146 -6.12 0.96 9.79
N LEU A 147 -6.55 2.23 9.74
CA LEU A 147 -6.12 3.25 10.70
C LEU A 147 -6.62 2.95 12.12
N PRO A 148 -7.93 2.67 12.36
CA PRO A 148 -8.39 2.23 13.67
C PRO A 148 -7.76 0.91 14.14
N TRP A 149 -7.36 0.03 13.21
CA TRP A 149 -6.66 -1.20 13.56
C TRP A 149 -5.22 -0.94 14.04
N LEU A 150 -4.49 0.00 13.42
CA LEU A 150 -3.15 0.42 13.86
C LEU A 150 -3.15 1.18 15.21
N GLU A 151 -4.29 1.71 15.64
CA GLU A 151 -4.43 2.42 16.92
C GLU A 151 -4.56 1.48 18.12
N LYS A 152 -4.89 0.20 17.90
CA LYS A 152 -5.09 -0.81 18.94
C LYS A 152 -3.79 -1.42 19.42
#